data_AF-A0A935NFU5-F1
#
_entry.id   AF-A0A935NFU5-F1
#
_cell.length_a   1.000
_cell.length_b   1.000
_cell.length_c   1.000
_cell.angle_alpha   90.00
_cell.angle_beta   90.00
_cell.angle_gamma   90.00
#
_symmetry.space_group_name_H-M   'P 1'
#
loop_
_entity.id
_entity.type
_entity.pdbx_description
1 polymer ?
#
loop_
_entity_poly.entity_id
_entity_poly.type
_entity_poly.pdbx_seq_one_letter_code
_entity_poly.pdbx_strand_id
1 'polypeptide(L)' 'MDINERSRQTKGYKPFMVFYNIAMGLFYIAGGVFFIVQRNELPILNPTLLGLLGLAMLLYAGVRFYRGYSEYRQKNEN' A
#
# COMPACT_ATOMS: atom_id res chain seq x y z
N MET A 1 -16.27 21.31 -20.55
CA MET A 1 -15.89 19.89 -20.32
C MET A 1 -17.01 19.30 -19.49
N ASP A 2 -17.77 18.38 -20.08
CA ASP A 2 -19.03 17.89 -19.52
C ASP A 2 -18.76 17.05 -18.26
N ILE A 3 -19.54 17.25 -17.20
CA ILE A 3 -19.40 16.54 -15.92
C ILE A 3 -19.56 15.02 -16.13
N ASN A 4 -20.30 14.63 -17.18
CA ASN A 4 -20.48 13.23 -17.58
C ASN A 4 -19.25 12.60 -18.26
N GLU A 5 -18.33 13.37 -18.84
CA GLU A 5 -17.10 12.83 -19.43
C GLU A 5 -16.04 12.50 -18.37
N ARG A 6 -15.94 13.33 -17.32
CA ARG A 6 -15.07 13.07 -16.16
C ARG A 6 -15.48 11.81 -15.40
N SER A 7 -16.78 11.54 -15.29
CA SER A 7 -17.31 10.38 -14.56
C SER A 7 -17.06 9.06 -15.31
N ARG A 8 -17.00 9.09 -16.66
CA ARG A 8 -16.67 7.91 -17.47
C ARG A 8 -15.18 7.58 -17.46
N GLN A 9 -14.28 8.57 -17.47
CA GLN A 9 -12.83 8.33 -17.34
C GLN A 9 -12.42 7.80 -15.95
N THR A 10 -13.13 8.17 -14.89
CA THR A 10 -12.82 7.74 -13.51
C THR A 10 -13.38 6.35 -13.15
N LYS A 11 -14.37 5.83 -13.87
CA LYS A 11 -14.95 4.50 -13.60
C LYS A 11 -13.95 3.35 -13.80
N GLY A 12 -13.03 3.46 -14.76
CA GLY A 12 -11.92 2.50 -14.93
C GLY A 12 -10.76 2.72 -13.95
N TYR A 13 -10.58 3.96 -13.48
CA TYR A 13 -9.50 4.34 -12.58
C TYR A 13 -9.69 3.79 -11.15
N LYS A 14 -10.94 3.67 -10.69
CA LYS A 14 -11.28 3.16 -9.34
C LYS A 14 -10.85 1.70 -9.09
N PRO A 15 -11.19 0.70 -9.93
CA PRO A 15 -10.71 -0.67 -9.72
C PRO A 15 -9.19 -0.80 -9.86
N PHE A 16 -8.57 -0.02 -10.74
CA PHE A 16 -7.11 0.04 -10.85
C PHE A 16 -6.47 0.61 -9.57
N MET A 17 -7.06 1.66 -8.97
CA MET A 17 -6.60 2.21 -7.68
C MET A 17 -6.69 1.19 -6.55
N VAL A 18 -7.79 0.43 -6.46
CA VAL A 18 -7.95 -0.63 -5.45
C VAL A 18 -6.89 -1.71 -5.63
N PHE A 19 -6.70 -2.21 -6.86
CA PHE A 19 -5.65 -3.19 -7.15
C PHE A 19 -4.26 -2.66 -6.84
N TYR A 20 -3.96 -1.41 -7.22
CA TYR A 20 -2.70 -0.75 -6.94
C TYR A 20 -2.45 -0.60 -5.43
N ASN A 21 -3.47 -0.21 -4.65
CA ASN A 21 -3.37 -0.10 -3.20
C ASN A 21 -3.06 -1.46 -2.54
N ILE A 22 -3.70 -2.54 -3.00
CA ILE A 22 -3.45 -3.91 -2.54
C ILE A 22 -2.04 -4.38 -2.93
N ALA A 23 -1.65 -4.19 -4.19
CA ALA A 23 -0.34 -4.59 -4.70
C ALA A 23 0.80 -3.85 -3.99
N MET A 24 0.66 -2.53 -3.79
CA MET A 24 1.62 -1.74 -3.01
C MET A 24 1.65 -2.19 -1.55
N GLY A 25 0.50 -2.49 -0.94
CA GLY A 25 0.43 -3.05 0.41
C GLY A 25 1.26 -4.33 0.54
N LEU A 26 1.12 -5.27 -0.40
CA LEU A 26 1.94 -6.49 -0.44
C LEU A 26 3.43 -6.19 -0.60
N PHE A 27 3.78 -5.22 -1.44
CA PHE A 27 5.16 -4.80 -1.64
C PHE A 27 5.79 -4.23 -0.35
N TYR A 28 5.03 -3.41 0.39
CA TYR A 28 5.47 -2.90 1.70
C TYR A 28 5.59 -4.00 2.75
N ILE A 29 4.74 -5.03 2.72
CA ILE A 29 4.92 -6.21 3.59
C ILE A 29 6.22 -6.93 3.26
N ALA A 30 6.44 -7.25 1.98
CA ALA A 30 7.64 -7.96 1.55
C ALA A 30 8.92 -7.19 1.92
N GLY A 31 8.95 -5.89 1.65
CA GLY A 31 10.07 -5.03 2.02
C GLY A 31 10.26 -4.91 3.54
N GLY A 32 9.16 -4.76 4.29
CA GLY A 32 9.20 -4.67 5.75
C GLY A 32 9.75 -5.94 6.40
N VAL A 33 9.29 -7.11 5.95
CA VAL A 33 9.80 -8.42 6.39
C VAL A 33 11.27 -8.57 6.01
N PHE A 34 11.65 -8.23 4.78
CA PHE A 34 13.03 -8.30 4.31
C PHE A 34 13.97 -7.47 5.20
N PHE A 35 13.61 -6.21 5.50
CA PHE A 35 14.45 -5.37 6.37
C PHE A 35 14.52 -5.86 7.81
N ILE A 36 13.47 -6.47 8.34
CA ILE A 36 13.48 -7.06 9.69
C ILE A 36 14.38 -8.30 9.74
N VAL A 37 14.30 -9.17 8.74
CA VAL A 37 15.12 -10.39 8.66
C VAL A 37 16.59 -10.03 8.43
N GLN A 38 16.86 -9.14 7.49
CA GLN A 38 18.23 -8.76 7.10
C GLN A 38 18.87 -7.70 8.00
N ARG A 39 18.19 -7.26 9.08
CA ARG A 39 18.69 -6.19 9.95
C ARG A 39 20.07 -6.48 10.56
N ASN A 40 20.40 -7.76 10.76
CA ASN A 40 21.66 -8.20 11.35
C ASN A 40 22.70 -8.60 10.29
N GLU A 41 22.29 -8.82 9.05
CA GLU A 41 23.15 -9.25 7.94
C GLU A 41 23.66 -8.07 7.09
N LEU A 42 23.13 -6.86 7.31
CA LEU A 42 23.53 -5.62 6.64
C LEU A 42 24.46 -4.80 7.55
N PRO A 43 25.79 -5.04 7.54
CA PRO A 43 26.74 -4.39 8.46
C PRO A 43 26.91 -2.88 8.24
N ILE A 44 26.40 -2.36 7.11
CA ILE A 44 26.50 -0.94 6.73
C ILE A 44 25.44 -0.09 7.45
N LEU A 45 24.35 -0.70 7.90
CA LEU A 45 23.20 0.01 8.44
C LEU A 45 22.90 -0.42 9.87
N ASN A 46 22.49 0.55 10.71
CA ASN A 46 22.16 0.27 12.10
C ASN A 46 20.95 -0.71 12.18
N PRO A 47 21.10 -1.88 12.83
CA PRO A 47 20.05 -2.90 12.92
C PRO A 47 18.76 -2.40 13.54
N THR A 48 18.85 -1.45 14.49
CA THR A 48 17.70 -0.84 15.15
C THR A 48 16.91 0.03 14.17
N LEU A 49 17.62 0.83 13.35
CA LEU A 49 16.98 1.65 12.32
C LEU A 49 16.33 0.80 11.22
N LEU A 50 17.00 -0.28 10.79
CA LEU A 50 16.44 -1.24 9.84
C LEU A 50 15.19 -1.94 10.38
N GLY A 51 15.21 -2.34 11.66
CA GLY A 51 14.04 -2.90 12.33
C GLY A 51 12.88 -1.92 12.41
N LEU A 52 13.14 -0.66 12.77
CA LEU A 52 12.12 0.40 12.82
C LEU A 52 11.56 0.72 11.43
N LEU A 53 12.42 0.78 10.41
CA LEU A 53 12.00 0.98 9.03
C LEU A 53 11.08 -0.16 8.56
N GLY A 54 11.48 -1.41 8.81
CA GLY A 54 10.67 -2.56 8.45
C GLY A 54 9.33 -2.59 9.16
N LEU A 55 9.29 -2.22 10.45
CA LEU A 55 8.05 -2.12 11.22
C LEU A 55 7.16 -0.98 10.72
N ALA A 56 7.73 0.19 10.37
CA ALA A 56 7.00 1.30 9.77
C ALA A 56 6.40 0.93 8.41
N MET A 57 7.13 0.17 7.58
CA MET A 57 6.63 -0.35 6.30
C MET A 57 5.46 -1.30 6.49
N LEU A 58 5.50 -2.19 7.49
CA LEU A 58 4.40 -3.09 7.81
C LEU A 58 3.15 -2.33 8.28
N LEU A 59 3.32 -1.32 9.14
CA LEU A 59 2.20 -0.46 9.57
C LEU A 59 1.61 0.30 8.39
N TYR A 60 2.45 0.84 7.51
CA TYR A 60 2.00 1.54 6.31
C TYR A 60 1.29 0.62 5.32
N ALA A 61 1.71 -0.64 5.20
CA ALA A 61 1.00 -1.65 4.43
C ALA A 61 -0.43 -1.83 4.94
N GLY A 62 -0.63 -1.91 6.26
CA GLY A 62 -1.97 -1.96 6.87
C GLY A 62 -2.85 -0.77 6.46
N VAL A 63 -2.29 0.45 6.49
CA VAL A 63 -3.01 1.66 6.03
C VAL A 63 -3.38 1.58 4.55
N ARG A 64 -2.50 1.03 3.70
CA ARG A 64 -2.79 0.82 2.27
C ARG A 64 -3.92 -0.18 2.03
N PHE A 65 -3.94 -1.29 2.75
CA PHE A 65 -5.04 -2.25 2.69
C PHE A 65 -6.35 -1.64 3.18
N TYR A 66 -6.31 -0.87 4.26
CA TYR A 66 -7.49 -0.15 4.76
C TYR A 66 -8.05 0.82 3.71
N ARG A 67 -7.20 1.61 3.06
CA ARG A 67 -7.61 2.50 1.97
C ARG A 67 -8.21 1.73 0.79
N GLY A 68 -7.54 0.69 0.31
CA GLY A 68 -8.06 -0.17 -0.76
C GLY A 68 -9.42 -0.81 -0.40
N TYR A 69 -9.59 -1.27 0.84
CA TYR A 69 -10.85 -1.82 1.32
C TYR A 69 -11.95 -0.76 1.43
N SER A 70 -11.63 0.43 1.95
CA SER A 70 -12.59 1.55 2.05
C SER A 70 -13.09 2.00 0.66
N GLU A 71 -12.20 2.08 -0.32
CA GLU A 71 -12.54 2.41 -1.72
C GLU A 71 -13.39 1.31 -2.37
N TYR A 72 -13.09 0.04 -2.07
CA TYR A 72 -13.89 -1.10 -2.54
C TYR A 72 -15.31 -1.09 -1.94
N ARG A 73 -15.42 -0.85 -0.63
CA ARG A 73 -16.71 -0.79 0.08
C ARG A 73 -17.58 0.35 -0.44
N GLN A 74 -17.01 1.54 -0.61
CA GLN A 74 -17.72 2.73 -1.10
C GLN A 74 -18.26 2.56 -2.53
N LYS A 75 -17.67 1.65 -3.33
CA LYS A 75 -18.16 1.27 -4.66
C LYS A 75 -19.37 0.31 -4.60
N ASN A 76 -19.46 -0.56 -3.59
CA ASN A 76 -20.54 -1.55 -3.48
C ASN A 76 -21.77 -1.03 -2.72
N GLU A 77 -21.65 0.10 -2.00
CA GLU A 77 -22.77 0.75 -1.30
C GLU A 77 -23.48 1.85 -2.14
N ASN A 78 -23.01 2.15 -3.36
CA ASN A 78 -23.62 3.08 -4.33
C ASN A 78 -24.03 2.36 -5.62
#